data_AF-X6LNP6-F1
#
_entry.id   AF-X6LNP6-F1
#
_cell.length_a   1.000
_cell.length_b   1.000
_cell.length_c   1.000
_cell.angle_alpha   90.00
_cell.angle_beta   90.00
_cell.angle_gamma   90.00
#
_symmetry.space_group_name_H-M   'P 1'
#
loop_
_entity.id
_entity.type
_entity.pdbx_description
1 polymer ?
#
loop_
_entity_poly.entity_id
_entity_poly.type
_entity_poly.pdbx_seq_one_letter_code
_entity_poly.pdbx_strand_id
1 'polypeptide(L)'
;MMDILNYSQQPEKFISINEITCVTIMSGFLKANKVKEMFDFYDNQIPKLVLNNNINLHDKFMIKLKIVGHLKMMEILDEKEIKKLSFHHQQFLDIFENELYPDIKLKFTSISLKDVDKLIEAYVLLNKKSWMKAVKD
;
A
#
# COMPACT_ATOMS: atom_id res chain seq x y z
N MET A 1 -19.36 6.45 -0.19
CA MET A 1 -18.50 5.97 0.92
C MET A 1 -17.79 7.14 1.59
N MET A 2 -17.01 7.94 0.85
CA MET A 2 -16.36 9.14 1.42
C MET A 2 -17.34 10.16 1.99
N ASP A 3 -18.50 10.37 1.35
CA ASP A 3 -19.49 11.34 1.86
C ASP A 3 -20.03 10.94 3.24
N ILE A 4 -20.27 9.64 3.46
CA ILE A 4 -20.72 9.09 4.74
C ILE A 4 -19.61 9.24 5.78
N LEU A 5 -18.36 8.99 5.40
CA LEU A 5 -17.21 9.18 6.26
C LEU A 5 -17.06 10.64 6.69
N ASN A 6 -17.06 11.57 5.74
CA ASN A 6 -16.94 13.01 6.03
C ASN A 6 -18.10 13.51 6.89
N TYR A 7 -19.31 13.00 6.64
CA TYR A 7 -20.48 13.30 7.44
C TYR A 7 -20.35 12.83 8.89
N SER A 8 -19.79 11.63 9.12
CA SER A 8 -19.57 11.13 10.48
C SER A 8 -18.45 11.85 11.24
N GLN A 9 -17.71 12.75 10.57
CA GLN A 9 -16.67 13.57 11.19
C GLN A 9 -17.15 14.98 11.53
N GLN A 10 -18.44 15.29 11.33
CA GLN A 10 -19.03 16.55 11.76
C GLN A 10 -19.20 16.56 13.31
N PRO A 11 -19.00 17.70 13.98
CA PRO A 11 -19.06 17.79 15.44
C PRO A 11 -20.37 17.24 16.04
N GLU A 12 -21.50 17.46 15.38
CA GLU A 12 -22.82 17.03 15.88
C GLU A 12 -23.08 15.53 15.73
N LYS A 13 -22.27 14.83 14.91
CA LYS A 13 -22.47 13.42 14.52
C LYS A 13 -21.18 12.61 14.60
N PHE A 14 -20.26 13.07 15.44
CA PHE A 14 -18.90 12.56 15.47
C PHE A 14 -18.87 11.08 15.86
N ILE A 15 -18.28 10.27 14.98
CA ILE A 15 -17.97 8.86 15.25
C ILE A 15 -16.46 8.71 15.17
N SER A 16 -15.86 8.25 16.27
CA SER A 16 -14.42 7.99 16.33
C SER A 16 -14.02 6.90 15.34
N ILE A 17 -12.94 7.15 14.61
CA ILE A 17 -12.34 6.27 13.61
C ILE A 17 -10.98 5.80 14.14
N ASN A 18 -10.64 4.55 13.85
CA ASN A 18 -9.33 3.97 14.14
C ASN A 18 -8.72 3.31 12.89
N GLU A 19 -7.54 2.72 13.05
CA GLU A 19 -6.82 2.00 12.01
C GLU A 19 -7.66 0.88 11.37
N ILE A 20 -8.53 0.20 12.12
CA ILE A 20 -9.41 -0.86 11.58
C ILE A 20 -10.34 -0.30 10.50
N THR A 21 -10.89 0.89 10.73
CA THR A 21 -11.74 1.57 9.76
C THR A 21 -10.95 1.96 8.51
N CYS A 22 -9.73 2.51 8.70
CA CYS A 22 -8.83 2.85 7.60
C CYS A 22 -8.47 1.61 6.75
N VAL A 23 -8.06 0.52 7.40
CA VAL A 23 -7.76 -0.78 6.78
C VAL A 23 -8.96 -1.30 5.98
N THR A 24 -10.16 -1.17 6.53
CA THR A 24 -11.40 -1.62 5.87
C THR A 24 -11.66 -0.82 4.58
N ILE A 25 -11.54 0.50 4.64
CA ILE A 25 -11.75 1.39 3.49
C ILE A 25 -10.67 1.13 2.42
N MET A 26 -9.39 1.11 2.80
CA MET A 26 -8.27 0.82 1.89
C MET A 26 -8.42 -0.56 1.22
N SER A 27 -8.79 -1.59 1.99
CA SER A 27 -9.06 -2.92 1.45
C SER A 27 -10.24 -2.92 0.47
N GLY A 28 -11.30 -2.16 0.78
CA GLY A 28 -12.46 -1.99 -0.10
C GLY A 28 -12.07 -1.41 -1.46
N PHE A 29 -11.25 -0.36 -1.47
CA PHE A 29 -10.73 0.22 -2.71
C PHE A 29 -9.89 -0.78 -3.51
N LEU A 30 -8.97 -1.51 -2.86
CA LEU A 30 -8.13 -2.51 -3.55
C LEU A 30 -8.95 -3.67 -4.13
N LYS A 31 -10.00 -4.13 -3.43
CA LYS A 31 -10.93 -5.15 -3.94
C LYS A 31 -11.73 -4.67 -5.15
N ALA A 32 -12.10 -3.38 -5.17
CA ALA A 32 -12.80 -2.76 -6.29
C ALA A 32 -11.86 -2.30 -7.43
N ASN A 33 -10.57 -2.65 -7.36
CA ASN A 33 -9.51 -2.22 -8.29
C ASN A 33 -9.35 -0.68 -8.42
N LYS A 34 -9.73 0.05 -7.36
CA LYS A 34 -9.64 1.51 -7.24
C LYS A 34 -8.37 1.94 -6.54
N VAL A 35 -7.23 1.58 -7.12
CA VAL A 35 -5.92 1.71 -6.46
C VAL A 35 -5.53 3.18 -6.25
N LYS A 36 -5.88 4.06 -7.19
CA LYS A 36 -5.61 5.50 -7.07
C LYS A 36 -6.41 6.13 -5.92
N GLU A 37 -7.66 5.72 -5.76
CA GLU A 37 -8.53 6.17 -4.66
C GLU A 37 -8.06 5.61 -3.31
N MET A 38 -7.44 4.42 -3.29
CA MET A 38 -6.76 3.92 -2.09
C MET A 38 -5.61 4.85 -1.67
N PHE A 39 -4.77 5.25 -2.62
CA PHE A 39 -3.68 6.20 -2.36
C PHE A 39 -4.20 7.58 -1.98
N ASP A 40 -5.21 8.13 -2.67
CA ASP A 40 -5.81 9.41 -2.27
C ASP A 40 -6.37 9.35 -0.83
N PHE A 41 -7.03 8.25 -0.48
CA PHE A 41 -7.48 8.05 0.89
C PHE A 41 -6.33 8.05 1.89
N TYR A 42 -5.26 7.30 1.61
CA TYR A 42 -4.11 7.20 2.49
C TYR A 42 -3.32 8.51 2.60
N ASP A 43 -2.97 9.13 1.47
CA ASP A 43 -2.08 10.29 1.41
C ASP A 43 -2.79 11.61 1.77
N ASN A 44 -4.09 11.73 1.48
CA ASN A 44 -4.81 13.00 1.61
C ASN A 44 -5.93 12.99 2.66
N GLN A 45 -6.60 11.85 2.89
CA GLN A 45 -7.74 11.80 3.82
C GLN A 45 -7.31 11.37 5.22
N ILE A 46 -6.51 10.31 5.37
CA ILE A 46 -6.05 9.83 6.67
C ILE A 46 -5.36 10.95 7.48
N PRO A 47 -4.45 11.79 6.91
CA PRO A 47 -3.85 12.88 7.67
C PRO A 47 -4.86 13.87 8.26
N LYS A 48 -5.98 14.11 7.57
CA LYS A 48 -7.06 14.97 8.08
C LYS A 48 -7.84 14.28 9.19
N LEU A 49 -8.06 12.97 9.06
CA LEU A 49 -8.77 12.17 10.06
C LEU A 49 -7.99 12.08 11.37
N VAL A 50 -6.65 11.95 11.31
CA VAL A 50 -5.77 11.89 12.50
C VAL A 50 -5.90 13.13 13.39
N LEU A 51 -6.27 14.29 12.85
CA LEU A 51 -6.43 15.52 13.65
C LEU A 51 -7.51 15.39 14.72
N ASN A 52 -8.53 14.58 14.48
CA ASN A 52 -9.68 14.42 15.37
C ASN A 52 -9.83 12.98 15.89
N ASN A 53 -8.97 12.06 15.46
CA ASN A 53 -9.08 10.63 15.76
C ASN A 53 -7.75 10.04 16.20
N ASN A 54 -7.79 9.02 17.06
CA ASN A 54 -6.60 8.28 17.45
C ASN A 54 -6.35 7.11 16.47
N ILE A 55 -5.68 7.41 15.36
CA ILE A 55 -5.36 6.42 14.31
C ILE A 55 -3.87 6.08 14.39
N ASN A 56 -3.54 4.80 14.57
CA ASN A 56 -2.16 4.34 14.51
C ASN A 56 -1.67 4.26 13.05
N LEU A 57 -0.91 5.25 12.60
CA LEU A 57 -0.34 5.29 11.24
C LEU A 57 0.72 4.21 10.97
N HIS A 58 1.27 3.61 12.03
CA HIS A 58 2.22 2.50 11.95
C HIS A 58 1.53 1.15 12.09
N ASP A 59 0.20 1.10 11.95
CA ASP A 59 -0.52 -0.17 11.94
C ASP A 59 0.00 -1.08 10.82
N LYS A 60 0.33 -2.33 11.19
CA LYS A 60 0.97 -3.30 10.29
C LYS A 60 0.06 -3.66 9.11
N PHE A 61 -1.26 -3.65 9.28
CA PHE A 61 -2.19 -3.94 8.19
C PHE A 61 -2.27 -2.76 7.22
N MET A 62 -2.28 -1.52 7.71
CA MET A 62 -2.20 -0.34 6.86
C MET A 62 -0.92 -0.36 6.00
N ILE A 63 0.23 -0.63 6.62
CA ILE A 63 1.53 -0.76 5.91
C ILE A 63 1.45 -1.84 4.83
N LYS A 64 0.88 -3.01 5.15
CA LYS A 64 0.70 -4.10 4.17
C LYS A 64 -0.21 -3.70 3.01
N LEU A 65 -1.23 -2.89 3.23
CA LEU A 65 -2.12 -2.43 2.16
C LEU A 65 -1.44 -1.40 1.25
N LYS A 66 -0.56 -0.53 1.77
CA LYS A 66 0.29 0.34 0.93
C LYS A 66 1.15 -0.48 -0.01
N ILE A 67 1.82 -1.51 0.51
CA ILE A 67 2.63 -2.45 -0.27
C ILE A 67 1.81 -3.08 -1.40
N VAL A 68 0.62 -3.60 -1.08
CA VAL A 68 -0.29 -4.18 -2.10
C VAL A 68 -0.73 -3.13 -3.12
N GLY A 69 -0.97 -1.89 -2.71
CA GLY A 69 -1.28 -0.78 -3.61
C GLY A 69 -0.17 -0.52 -4.64
N HIS A 70 1.09 -0.48 -4.20
CA HIS A 70 2.22 -0.29 -5.11
C HIS A 70 2.37 -1.47 -6.08
N LEU A 71 2.24 -2.72 -5.60
CA LEU A 71 2.24 -3.90 -6.47
C LEU A 71 1.14 -3.82 -7.53
N LYS A 72 -0.10 -3.51 -7.12
CA LYS A 72 -1.21 -3.35 -8.08
C LYS A 72 -0.98 -2.23 -9.08
N MET A 73 -0.38 -1.11 -8.67
CA MET A 73 0.01 -0.06 -9.63
C MET A 73 1.02 -0.58 -10.64
N MET A 74 2.05 -1.31 -10.20
CA MET A 74 3.02 -1.93 -11.11
C MET A 74 2.37 -2.98 -12.02
N GLU A 75 1.34 -3.67 -11.54
CA GLU A 75 0.55 -4.64 -12.32
C GLU A 75 -0.17 -3.98 -13.49
N ILE A 76 -0.85 -2.84 -13.25
CA ILE A 76 -1.69 -2.17 -14.26
C ILE A 76 -0.94 -1.18 -15.17
N LEU A 77 0.26 -0.75 -14.79
CA LEU A 77 1.06 0.18 -15.59
C LEU A 77 1.53 -0.47 -16.89
N ASP A 78 1.53 0.31 -17.97
CA ASP A 78 2.08 -0.12 -19.25
C ASP A 78 3.61 -0.23 -19.15
N GLU A 79 4.20 -1.20 -19.85
CA GLU A 79 5.64 -1.45 -19.84
C GLU A 79 6.47 -0.27 -20.36
N LYS A 80 5.87 0.66 -21.12
CA LYS A 80 6.51 1.89 -21.60
C LYS A 80 6.58 2.95 -20.50
N GLU A 81 5.81 2.82 -19.42
CA GLU A 81 5.79 3.75 -18.29
C GLU A 81 6.90 3.45 -17.27
N ILE A 82 8.11 3.17 -17.75
CA ILE A 82 9.27 2.71 -16.96
C ILE A 82 9.50 3.61 -15.73
N LYS A 83 9.42 4.93 -15.88
CA LYS A 83 9.61 5.86 -14.75
C LYS A 83 8.59 5.65 -13.63
N LYS A 84 7.31 5.42 -13.97
CA LYS A 84 6.26 5.16 -12.98
C LYS A 84 6.43 3.77 -12.36
N LEU A 85 6.80 2.78 -13.17
CA LEU A 85 7.09 1.43 -12.70
C LEU A 85 8.24 1.44 -11.67
N SER A 86 9.34 2.11 -11.99
CA SER A 86 10.48 2.30 -11.07
C SER A 86 10.08 3.06 -9.81
N PHE A 87 9.22 4.08 -9.92
CA PHE A 87 8.70 4.80 -8.76
C PHE A 87 7.93 3.86 -7.81
N HIS A 88 6.95 3.11 -8.30
CA HIS A 88 6.17 2.22 -7.44
C HIS A 88 7.02 1.07 -6.87
N HIS A 89 7.98 0.55 -7.63
CA HIS A 89 8.94 -0.43 -7.14
C HIS A 89 9.81 0.13 -6.01
N GLN A 90 10.32 1.35 -6.15
CA GLN A 90 11.12 1.97 -5.10
C GLN A 90 10.29 2.20 -3.84
N GLN A 91 9.06 2.72 -3.99
CA GLN A 91 8.15 2.89 -2.85
C GLN A 91 7.82 1.55 -2.17
N PHE A 92 7.63 0.47 -2.94
CA PHE A 92 7.46 -0.87 -2.38
C PHE A 92 8.66 -1.26 -1.50
N LEU A 93 9.90 -1.10 -2.00
CA LEU A 93 11.11 -1.43 -1.26
C LEU A 93 11.29 -0.56 -0.01
N ASP A 94 11.05 0.75 -0.15
CA ASP A 94 11.17 1.69 0.97
C ASP A 94 10.22 1.33 2.10
N ILE A 95 8.96 1.01 1.78
CA ILE A 95 7.97 0.59 2.79
C ILE A 95 8.34 -0.78 3.37
N PHE A 96 8.77 -1.73 2.52
CA PHE A 96 9.15 -3.07 2.97
C PHE A 96 10.31 -3.03 3.96
N GLU A 97 11.38 -2.32 3.62
CA GLU A 97 12.62 -2.27 4.39
C GLU A 97 12.56 -1.33 5.58
N ASN A 98 11.87 -0.20 5.47
CA ASN A 98 11.92 0.83 6.52
C ASN A 98 10.67 0.82 7.42
N GLU A 99 9.52 0.35 6.94
CA GLU A 99 8.27 0.33 7.73
C GLU A 99 7.89 -1.08 8.18
N LEU A 100 7.90 -2.07 7.27
CA LEU A 100 7.47 -3.43 7.60
C LEU A 100 8.56 -4.25 8.32
N TYR A 101 9.82 -4.07 7.91
CA TYR A 101 10.99 -4.76 8.45
C TYR A 101 12.15 -3.81 8.75
N PRO A 102 11.98 -2.80 9.63
CA PRO A 102 12.96 -1.73 9.87
C PRO A 102 14.37 -2.21 10.25
N ASP A 103 14.46 -3.39 10.85
CA ASP A 103 15.72 -3.98 11.32
C ASP A 103 16.49 -4.79 10.26
N ILE A 104 15.93 -4.98 9.06
CA ILE A 104 16.45 -5.93 8.05
C ILE A 104 17.88 -5.60 7.60
N LYS A 105 18.28 -4.32 7.65
CA LYS A 105 19.64 -3.86 7.30
C LYS A 105 20.64 -3.99 8.44
N LEU A 106 20.17 -4.16 9.69
CA LEU A 106 21.00 -4.14 10.90
C LEU A 106 21.29 -5.55 11.44
N LYS A 107 20.35 -6.47 11.30
CA LYS A 107 20.47 -7.84 11.81
C LYS A 107 19.67 -8.84 11.00
N PHE A 108 19.99 -10.11 11.18
CA PHE A 108 19.19 -11.21 10.64
C PHE A 108 17.74 -11.06 11.11
N THR A 109 16.83 -10.90 10.15
CA THR A 109 15.42 -10.65 10.38
C THR A 109 14.61 -11.74 9.72
N SER A 110 13.73 -12.39 10.47
CA SER A 110 12.83 -13.40 9.92
C SER A 110 11.72 -12.72 9.11
N ILE A 111 11.63 -13.08 7.84
CA ILE A 111 10.61 -12.58 6.91
C ILE A 111 9.59 -13.68 6.69
N SER A 112 8.30 -13.32 6.66
CA SER A 112 7.26 -14.31 6.39
C SER A 112 7.30 -14.74 4.92
N LEU A 113 7.02 -16.01 4.63
CA LEU A 113 6.99 -16.51 3.25
C LEU A 113 6.07 -15.66 2.34
N LYS A 114 4.91 -15.25 2.85
CA LYS A 114 3.98 -14.37 2.13
C LYS A 114 4.57 -13.00 1.77
N ASP A 115 5.50 -12.50 2.57
CA ASP A 115 6.15 -11.22 2.31
C ASP A 115 7.39 -11.42 1.41
N VAL A 116 8.02 -12.60 1.41
CA VAL A 116 9.00 -13.02 0.38
C VAL A 116 8.34 -13.15 -0.99
N ASP A 117 7.16 -13.76 -1.08
CA ASP A 117 6.40 -13.88 -2.33
C ASP A 117 6.16 -12.50 -2.98
N LYS A 118 5.85 -11.48 -2.17
CA LYS A 118 5.67 -10.10 -2.64
C LYS A 118 6.96 -9.45 -3.13
N LEU A 119 8.11 -9.75 -2.51
CA LEU A 119 9.41 -9.26 -3.00
C LEU A 119 9.70 -9.83 -4.40
N ILE A 120 9.44 -11.13 -4.57
CA ILE A 120 9.58 -11.81 -5.87
C ILE A 120 8.62 -11.19 -6.88
N GLU A 121 7.36 -10.98 -6.50
CA GLU A 121 6.35 -10.34 -7.33
C GLU A 121 6.78 -8.93 -7.77
N ALA A 122 7.22 -8.07 -6.85
CA ALA A 122 7.73 -6.74 -7.18
C ALA A 122 8.86 -6.78 -8.20
N TYR A 123 9.81 -7.72 -8.02
CA TYR A 123 10.93 -7.91 -8.93
C TYR A 123 10.48 -8.36 -10.33
N VAL A 124 9.56 -9.31 -10.41
CA VAL A 124 8.99 -9.78 -11.69
C VAL A 124 8.23 -8.65 -12.38
N LEU A 125 7.40 -7.91 -11.64
CA LEU A 125 6.61 -6.80 -12.16
C LEU A 125 7.51 -5.67 -12.70
N LEU A 126 8.63 -5.37 -12.05
CA LEU A 126 9.62 -4.40 -12.55
C LEU A 126 10.26 -4.86 -13.88
N ASN A 127 10.48 -6.18 -14.01
CA ASN A 127 11.21 -6.76 -15.13
C ASN A 127 10.31 -7.37 -16.21
N LYS A 128 9.00 -7.02 -16.24
CA LYS A 128 7.94 -7.63 -17.08
C LYS A 128 8.33 -7.99 -18.52
N LYS A 129 9.13 -7.14 -19.16
CA LYS A 129 9.56 -7.31 -20.56
C LYS A 129 10.68 -8.34 -20.77
N SER A 130 11.47 -8.59 -19.72
CA SER A 130 12.71 -9.35 -19.77
C SER A 130 12.60 -10.70 -19.08
N TRP A 131 11.81 -10.83 -18.01
CA TRP A 131 11.69 -12.11 -17.30
C TRP A 131 11.11 -13.23 -18.19
N MET A 132 10.10 -12.93 -19.02
CA MET A 132 9.55 -13.89 -20.00
C MET A 132 10.58 -14.32 -21.05
N LYS A 133 11.62 -13.51 -21.31
CA LYS A 133 12.71 -13.89 -22.21
C LYS A 133 13.77 -14.75 -21.52
N ALA A 134 13.85 -14.68 -20.19
CA ALA A 134 14.83 -15.40 -19.38
C ALA A 134 14.35 -16.82 -19.02
N VAL A 135 13.04 -17.04 -18.90
CA VAL A 135 12.44 -18.37 -18.77
C VAL A 135 12.31 -18.94 -20.19
N LYS A 136 13.28 -19.76 -20.60
CA LYS A 136 13.16 -20.57 -21.82
C LYS A 136 12.28 -21.78 -21.50
N ASP A 137 11.38 -22.12 -22.42
CA ASP A 137 10.58 -23.36 -22.39
C ASP A 137 11.46 -24.62 -22.35
#